data_AF-A0A7S2KDH8-F1
#
_entry.id   AF-A0A7S2KDH8-F1
#
_cell.length_a   1.000
_cell.length_b   1.000
_cell.length_c   1.000
_cell.angle_alpha   90.00
_cell.angle_beta   90.00
_cell.angle_gamma   90.00
#
_symmetry.space_group_name_H-M   'P 1'
#
loop_
_entity.id
_entity.type
_entity.pdbx_description
1 polymer ?
#
loop_
_entity_poly.entity_id
_entity_poly.type
_entity_poly.pdbx_seq_one_letter_code
_entity_poly.pdbx_strand_id
1 'polypeptide(L)'
;RKAERNAYFNFEQCLHDNVWLNDREFQRFFRFSRFVFMYILEQIKNCTVFQTSGRKKQAPPAHQLMVFLCYCGQSGNGNNNEKIGFIYKMGAGTMSVYRDRVANAIVSLRDNYITWPNAREREQIAMKWKEEFPDIPPGLVSAVDGTYVFLAFAPSLERNDYNTRKKRYGLNVVIWCDHKMRVRWYEFGWPGSVGDNRIWKASPIYLNHRQFYSAGQYSISDSGMQSENSNVSMFRKSYNGVEIEGPTKHFNNIMTKPRALSEHFNGRWKGRFQCMKELRTMIGKDGKPEQDMQRIHKIILATLILHNMTADQDDLFTCKHALAKNIVHLLCNLHVHMVFRLCTSSAANIVNFILESLITEEVNECVALAIICNSRSNFSTVINE
;
A
#
# COMPACT_ATOMS: atom_id res chain seq x y z
N ARG A 1 37.22 -15.42 1.76
CA ARG A 1 37.11 -14.10 1.09
C ARG A 1 36.26 -13.17 1.95
N LYS A 2 36.82 -12.77 3.09
CA LYS A 2 36.11 -12.10 4.19
C LYS A 2 37.09 -11.12 4.83
N ALA A 3 37.45 -10.06 4.11
CA ALA A 3 38.27 -8.95 4.60
C ALA A 3 38.37 -7.89 3.50
N GLU A 4 37.32 -7.09 3.31
CA GLU A 4 37.37 -5.74 2.70
C GLU A 4 36.00 -5.03 2.78
N ARG A 5 35.26 -5.20 3.88
CA ARG A 5 34.11 -4.31 4.18
C ARG A 5 34.58 -3.02 4.86
N ASN A 6 35.67 -2.46 4.37
CA ASN A 6 36.11 -1.09 4.68
C ASN A 6 35.83 -0.22 3.46
N ALA A 7 34.55 0.04 3.19
CA ALA A 7 34.15 0.99 2.16
C ALA A 7 32.91 1.75 2.63
N TYR A 8 33.05 3.07 2.71
CA TYR A 8 32.01 4.02 3.05
C TYR A 8 30.75 3.86 2.16
N PHE A 9 29.59 4.33 2.62
CA PHE A 9 28.38 4.36 1.78
C PHE A 9 28.64 5.19 0.52
N ASN A 10 28.62 4.55 -0.65
CA ASN A 10 28.84 5.18 -1.95
C ASN A 10 27.59 4.99 -2.81
N PHE A 11 26.89 6.09 -3.08
CA PHE A 11 25.66 6.08 -3.87
C PHE A 11 25.83 5.46 -5.26
N GLU A 12 26.96 5.69 -5.94
CA GLU A 12 27.19 5.17 -7.29
C GLU A 12 27.39 3.64 -7.28
N GLN A 13 28.13 3.13 -6.30
CA GLN A 13 28.26 1.68 -6.09
C GLN A 13 26.90 1.07 -5.75
N CYS A 14 26.10 1.72 -4.90
CA CYS A 14 24.75 1.25 -4.62
C CYS A 14 23.87 1.15 -5.86
N LEU A 15 24.05 2.04 -6.85
CA LEU A 15 23.21 2.17 -8.05
C LEU A 15 23.63 1.23 -9.19
N HIS A 16 24.93 1.00 -9.35
CA HIS A 16 25.48 0.33 -10.53
C HIS A 16 26.22 -0.98 -10.22
N ASP A 17 26.58 -1.23 -8.96
CA ASP A 17 27.36 -2.40 -8.56
C ASP A 17 26.50 -3.44 -7.84
N ASN A 18 26.23 -4.56 -8.53
CA ASN A 18 25.52 -5.71 -7.98
C ASN A 18 26.36 -6.50 -6.96
N VAL A 19 27.66 -6.23 -6.85
CA VAL A 19 28.55 -6.82 -5.85
C VAL A 19 28.28 -6.22 -4.46
N TRP A 20 27.91 -4.95 -4.38
CA TRP A 20 27.67 -4.26 -3.12
C TRP A 20 26.23 -4.39 -2.60
N LEU A 21 25.24 -4.29 -3.51
CA LEU A 21 23.84 -4.62 -3.24
C LEU A 21 23.30 -5.43 -4.41
N ASN A 22 22.93 -6.68 -4.16
CA ASN A 22 22.16 -7.43 -5.15
C ASN A 22 20.75 -6.84 -5.30
N ASP A 23 20.03 -7.23 -6.35
CA ASP A 23 18.71 -6.66 -6.66
C ASP A 23 17.70 -6.81 -5.52
N ARG A 24 17.72 -7.93 -4.79
CA ARG A 24 16.85 -8.17 -3.63
C ARG A 24 17.20 -7.22 -2.48
N GLU A 25 18.48 -7.00 -2.22
CA GLU A 25 18.92 -6.06 -1.19
C GLU A 25 18.57 -4.62 -1.58
N PHE A 26 18.83 -4.23 -2.83
CA PHE A 26 18.45 -2.92 -3.37
C PHE A 26 16.94 -2.66 -3.21
N GLN A 27 16.10 -3.61 -3.61
CA GLN A 27 14.64 -3.50 -3.45
C GLN A 27 14.21 -3.46 -1.98
N ARG A 28 14.91 -4.14 -1.06
CA ARG A 28 14.61 -4.04 0.38
C ARG A 28 14.95 -2.65 0.94
N PHE A 29 16.06 -2.05 0.51
CA PHE A 29 16.51 -0.74 0.97
C PHE A 29 15.68 0.41 0.38
N PHE A 30 15.45 0.39 -0.93
CA PHE A 30 14.83 1.49 -1.68
C PHE A 30 13.38 1.22 -2.08
N ARG A 31 12.83 0.04 -1.77
CA ARG A 31 11.42 -0.36 -2.00
C ARG A 31 11.01 -0.54 -3.45
N PHE A 32 11.97 -0.46 -4.37
CA PHE A 32 11.79 -0.61 -5.83
C PHE A 32 12.95 -1.39 -6.43
N SER A 33 12.70 -2.12 -7.51
CA SER A 33 13.77 -2.69 -8.33
C SER A 33 14.64 -1.55 -8.91
N ARG A 34 15.87 -1.87 -9.33
CA ARG A 34 16.76 -0.89 -9.99
C ARG A 34 16.10 -0.28 -11.23
N PHE A 35 15.40 -1.11 -12.01
CA PHE A 35 14.66 -0.67 -13.18
C PHE A 35 13.62 0.41 -12.83
N VAL A 36 12.75 0.14 -11.85
CA VAL A 36 11.72 1.09 -11.42
C VAL A 36 12.32 2.33 -10.78
N PHE A 37 13.41 2.17 -10.02
CA PHE A 37 14.16 3.30 -9.48
C PHE A 37 14.63 4.24 -10.60
N MET A 38 15.24 3.69 -11.66
CA MET A 38 15.71 4.48 -12.80
C MET A 38 14.55 5.12 -13.57
N TYR A 39 13.43 4.41 -13.72
CA TYR A 39 12.20 4.98 -14.29
C TYR A 39 11.73 6.21 -13.49
N ILE A 40 11.61 6.10 -12.16
CA ILE A 40 11.22 7.22 -11.29
C ILE A 40 12.21 8.37 -11.42
N LEU A 41 13.52 8.08 -11.40
CA LEU A 41 14.57 9.07 -11.56
C LEU A 41 14.42 9.84 -12.88
N GLU A 42 14.16 9.14 -13.98
CA GLU A 42 13.97 9.75 -15.30
C GLU A 42 12.80 10.75 -15.31
N GLN A 43 11.70 10.42 -14.62
CA GLN A 43 10.54 11.31 -14.53
C GLN A 43 10.81 12.60 -13.75
N ILE A 44 11.73 12.57 -12.77
CA ILE A 44 11.94 13.71 -11.86
C ILE A 44 13.25 14.47 -12.07
N LYS A 45 14.27 13.89 -12.74
CA LYS A 45 15.64 14.42 -12.76
C LYS A 45 15.76 15.86 -13.29
N ASN A 46 14.85 16.26 -14.20
CA ASN A 46 14.84 17.58 -14.82
C ASN A 46 13.98 18.60 -14.07
N CYS A 47 13.38 18.24 -12.94
CA CYS A 47 12.57 19.14 -12.13
C CYS A 47 13.42 20.31 -11.61
N THR A 48 12.85 21.52 -11.63
CA THR A 48 13.53 22.76 -11.24
C THR A 48 14.01 22.76 -9.79
N VAL A 49 13.40 21.95 -8.92
CA VAL A 49 13.83 21.79 -7.50
C VAL A 49 15.22 21.16 -7.35
N PHE A 50 15.75 20.55 -8.42
CA PHE A 50 17.10 20.00 -8.46
C PHE A 50 18.13 20.94 -9.11
N GLN A 51 17.67 22.06 -9.67
CA GLN A 51 18.53 23.07 -10.27
C GLN A 51 18.98 24.06 -9.19
N THR A 52 20.29 24.32 -9.14
CA THR A 52 20.86 25.32 -8.22
C THR A 52 21.12 26.62 -8.98
N SER A 53 20.67 27.74 -8.44
CA SER A 53 21.04 29.09 -8.90
C SER A 53 22.30 29.61 -8.22
N GLY A 54 22.83 28.88 -7.23
CA GLY A 54 23.98 29.29 -6.42
C GLY A 54 25.31 28.68 -6.86
N ARG A 55 26.41 29.18 -6.27
CA ARG A 55 27.78 28.72 -6.56
C ARG A 55 28.08 27.27 -6.16
N LYS A 56 27.31 26.69 -5.23
CA LYS A 56 27.49 25.30 -4.78
C LYS A 56 26.64 24.37 -5.62
N LYS A 57 27.30 23.36 -6.23
CA LYS A 57 26.62 22.27 -6.93
C LYS A 57 25.76 21.48 -5.94
N GLN A 58 24.51 21.22 -6.34
CA GLN A 58 23.61 20.35 -5.60
C GLN A 58 23.98 18.88 -5.85
N ALA A 59 23.68 18.00 -4.90
CA ALA A 59 23.89 16.57 -5.11
C ALA A 59 22.99 16.02 -6.24
N PRO A 60 23.42 14.96 -6.94
CA PRO A 60 22.62 14.33 -7.99
C PRO A 60 21.19 13.98 -7.53
N PRO A 61 20.17 14.14 -8.40
CA PRO A 61 18.79 13.74 -8.09
C PRO A 61 18.68 12.27 -7.63
N ALA A 62 19.50 11.37 -8.19
CA ALA A 62 19.56 9.96 -7.81
C ALA A 62 19.85 9.76 -6.32
N HIS A 63 20.83 10.49 -5.76
CA HIS A 63 21.21 10.38 -4.35
C HIS A 63 20.08 10.89 -3.45
N GLN A 64 19.45 12.01 -3.84
CA GLN A 64 18.32 12.57 -3.11
C GLN A 64 17.12 11.60 -3.12
N LEU A 65 16.84 10.97 -4.27
CA LEU A 65 15.79 9.97 -4.42
C LEU A 65 16.06 8.75 -3.54
N MET A 66 17.29 8.22 -3.51
CA MET A 66 17.66 7.11 -2.62
C MET A 66 17.38 7.42 -1.15
N VAL A 67 17.70 8.63 -0.71
CA VAL A 67 17.45 9.08 0.68
C VAL A 67 15.95 9.16 0.96
N PHE A 68 15.17 9.74 0.05
CA PHE A 68 13.71 9.82 0.18
C PHE A 68 13.07 8.42 0.25
N LEU A 69 13.48 7.51 -0.64
CA LEU A 69 12.95 6.15 -0.68
C LEU A 69 13.34 5.31 0.54
N CYS A 70 14.57 5.48 1.03
CA CYS A 70 15.03 4.84 2.26
C CYS A 70 14.23 5.33 3.47
N TYR A 71 13.92 6.63 3.54
CA TYR A 71 13.02 7.21 4.53
C TYR A 71 11.61 6.61 4.42
N CYS A 72 11.02 6.60 3.21
CA CYS A 72 9.68 6.07 3.00
C CYS A 72 9.58 4.59 3.34
N GLY A 73 10.67 3.85 3.15
CA GLY A 73 10.79 2.45 3.47
C GLY A 73 10.84 2.13 4.97
N GLN A 74 10.96 3.09 5.87
CA GLN A 74 11.16 2.83 7.31
C GLN A 74 10.02 3.37 8.16
N SER A 75 9.77 2.73 9.32
CA SER A 75 8.80 3.17 10.33
C SER A 75 9.45 3.28 11.71
N GLY A 76 8.81 4.02 12.63
CA GLY A 76 9.24 4.08 14.03
C GLY A 76 10.66 4.63 14.19
N ASN A 77 11.48 4.00 15.04
CA ASN A 77 12.83 4.48 15.34
C ASN A 77 13.83 4.38 14.19
N GLY A 78 13.57 3.55 13.17
CA GLY A 78 14.39 3.51 11.94
C GLY A 78 14.19 4.77 11.11
N ASN A 79 12.98 5.34 11.11
CA ASN A 79 12.63 6.51 10.33
C ASN A 79 13.14 7.86 10.91
N ASN A 80 14.24 7.82 11.66
CA ASN A 80 14.87 8.98 12.25
C ASN A 80 15.97 9.53 11.32
N ASN A 81 15.88 10.82 10.95
CA ASN A 81 16.89 11.53 10.16
C ASN A 81 18.30 11.45 10.79
N GLU A 82 18.47 11.42 12.12
CA GLU A 82 19.81 11.28 12.71
C GLU A 82 20.41 9.88 12.45
N LYS A 83 19.59 8.82 12.55
CA LYS A 83 20.04 7.45 12.31
C LYS A 83 20.30 7.18 10.85
N ILE A 84 19.39 7.63 9.98
CA ILE A 84 19.59 7.53 8.55
C ILE A 84 20.78 8.40 8.14
N GLY A 85 20.92 9.61 8.70
CA GLY A 85 22.02 10.52 8.45
C GLY A 85 23.37 9.92 8.81
N PHE A 86 23.44 9.17 9.92
CA PHE A 86 24.62 8.39 10.27
C PHE A 86 25.01 7.36 9.20
N ILE A 87 24.03 6.62 8.64
CA ILE A 87 24.25 5.63 7.57
C ILE A 87 24.80 6.30 6.30
N TYR A 88 24.19 7.42 5.91
CA TYR A 88 24.56 8.14 4.68
C TYR A 88 25.67 9.18 4.89
N LYS A 89 26.19 9.32 6.11
CA LYS A 89 27.13 10.38 6.52
C LYS A 89 26.69 11.79 6.12
N MET A 90 25.40 12.06 6.30
CA MET A 90 24.80 13.37 6.02
C MET A 90 24.19 13.97 7.27
N GLY A 91 24.25 15.30 7.38
CA GLY A 91 23.54 16.03 8.42
C GLY A 91 22.02 15.88 8.27
N ALA A 92 21.31 15.83 9.40
CA ALA A 92 19.85 15.69 9.44
C ALA A 92 19.12 16.80 8.64
N GLY A 93 19.67 18.01 8.61
CA GLY A 93 19.16 19.11 7.78
C GLY A 93 19.23 18.81 6.28
N THR A 94 20.38 18.30 5.80
CA THR A 94 20.55 17.90 4.39
C THR A 94 19.56 16.82 3.99
N MET A 95 19.35 15.83 4.84
CA MET A 95 18.35 14.80 4.63
C MET A 95 16.93 15.36 4.50
N SER A 96 16.55 16.30 5.36
CA SER A 96 15.25 16.95 5.27
C SER A 96 15.09 17.68 3.94
N VAL A 97 16.11 18.42 3.51
CA VAL A 97 16.12 19.13 2.23
C VAL A 97 15.98 18.17 1.05
N TYR A 98 16.69 17.03 1.06
CA TYR A 98 16.59 16.03 -0.02
C TYR A 98 15.20 15.43 -0.10
N ARG A 99 14.63 15.05 1.05
CA ARG A 99 13.27 14.52 1.14
C ARG A 99 12.24 15.53 0.61
N ASP A 100 12.33 16.78 1.03
CA ASP A 100 11.39 17.82 0.62
C ASP A 100 11.47 18.08 -0.89
N ARG A 101 12.68 18.16 -1.46
CA ARG A 101 12.88 18.32 -2.91
C ARG A 101 12.31 17.17 -3.71
N VAL A 102 12.62 15.93 -3.33
CA VAL A 102 12.10 14.74 -4.03
C VAL A 102 10.58 14.63 -3.88
N ALA A 103 10.04 14.89 -2.69
CA ALA A 103 8.59 14.91 -2.50
C ALA A 103 7.93 15.96 -3.40
N ASN A 104 8.47 17.18 -3.49
CA ASN A 104 7.96 18.21 -4.40
C ASN A 104 8.05 17.78 -5.87
N ALA A 105 9.16 17.18 -6.31
CA ALA A 105 9.33 16.72 -7.69
C ALA A 105 8.37 15.59 -8.06
N ILE A 106 8.09 14.67 -7.13
CA ILE A 106 7.10 13.60 -7.36
C ILE A 106 5.69 14.20 -7.36
N VAL A 107 5.38 15.10 -6.42
CA VAL A 107 4.08 15.76 -6.33
C VAL A 107 3.75 16.57 -7.59
N SER A 108 4.75 17.16 -8.27
CA SER A 108 4.50 17.84 -9.55
C SER A 108 4.02 16.91 -10.68
N LEU A 109 4.10 15.59 -10.50
CA LEU A 109 3.57 14.60 -11.43
C LEU A 109 2.13 14.17 -11.10
N ARG A 110 1.48 14.75 -10.08
CA ARG A 110 0.14 14.35 -9.60
C ARG A 110 -0.84 14.13 -10.75
N ASP A 111 -0.99 15.12 -11.64
CA ASP A 111 -2.03 15.12 -12.67
C ASP A 111 -1.77 14.10 -13.79
N ASN A 112 -0.57 13.50 -13.83
CA ASN A 112 -0.26 12.40 -14.75
C ASN A 112 -0.66 11.03 -14.17
N TYR A 113 -0.67 10.89 -12.84
CA TYR A 113 -0.80 9.60 -12.18
C TYR A 113 -2.06 9.43 -11.34
N ILE A 114 -2.64 10.52 -10.81
CA ILE A 114 -3.86 10.49 -10.00
C ILE A 114 -4.86 11.46 -10.61
N THR A 115 -5.69 10.90 -11.48
CA THR A 115 -6.81 11.60 -12.11
C THR A 115 -8.06 10.75 -12.02
N TRP A 116 -9.20 11.44 -11.94
CA TRP A 116 -10.46 10.76 -12.06
C TRP A 116 -10.68 10.33 -13.51
N PRO A 117 -11.03 9.05 -13.78
CA PRO A 117 -11.23 8.57 -15.14
C PRO A 117 -12.36 9.32 -15.85
N ASN A 118 -12.16 9.59 -17.15
CA ASN A 118 -13.19 10.14 -18.01
C ASN A 118 -14.31 9.11 -18.27
N ALA A 119 -15.42 9.52 -18.90
CA ALA A 119 -16.59 8.65 -19.09
C ALA A 119 -16.28 7.34 -19.81
N ARG A 120 -15.45 7.37 -20.86
CA ARG A 120 -15.04 6.18 -21.62
C ARG A 120 -14.17 5.25 -20.78
N GLU A 121 -13.21 5.81 -20.05
CA GLU A 121 -12.35 5.02 -19.16
C GLU A 121 -13.17 4.40 -18.02
N ARG A 122 -14.16 5.10 -17.46
CA ARG A 122 -15.05 4.55 -16.43
C ARG A 122 -15.86 3.37 -16.93
N GLU A 123 -16.35 3.43 -18.17
CA GLU A 123 -17.06 2.31 -18.79
C GLU A 123 -16.15 1.09 -18.93
N GLN A 124 -14.90 1.30 -19.39
CA GLN A 124 -13.90 0.23 -19.46
C GLN A 124 -13.57 -0.35 -18.08
N ILE A 125 -13.40 0.50 -17.06
CA ILE A 125 -13.16 0.05 -15.68
C ILE A 125 -14.34 -0.80 -15.18
N ALA A 126 -15.58 -0.37 -15.41
CA ALA A 126 -16.77 -1.12 -15.01
C ALA A 126 -16.89 -2.47 -15.74
N MET A 127 -16.54 -2.52 -17.03
CA MET A 127 -16.44 -3.77 -17.77
C MET A 127 -15.39 -4.69 -17.16
N LYS A 128 -14.18 -4.19 -16.83
CA LYS A 128 -13.12 -4.99 -16.20
C LYS A 128 -13.49 -5.53 -14.83
N TRP A 129 -14.17 -4.74 -14.00
CA TRP A 129 -14.74 -5.21 -12.75
C TRP A 129 -15.73 -6.37 -12.94
N LYS A 130 -16.60 -6.28 -13.95
CA LYS A 130 -17.58 -7.33 -14.28
C LYS A 130 -16.94 -8.57 -14.89
N GLU A 131 -15.88 -8.42 -15.68
CA GLU A 131 -15.07 -9.53 -16.20
C GLU A 131 -14.37 -10.29 -15.05
N GLU A 132 -13.79 -9.57 -14.08
CA GLU A 132 -13.09 -10.18 -12.94
C GLU A 132 -14.05 -10.79 -11.90
N PHE A 133 -15.22 -10.19 -11.71
CA PHE A 133 -16.25 -10.66 -10.79
C PHE A 133 -17.62 -10.77 -11.49
N PRO A 134 -17.90 -11.88 -12.21
CA PRO A 134 -19.10 -12.02 -13.04
C PRO A 134 -20.44 -11.86 -12.31
N ASP A 135 -20.48 -12.07 -11.00
CA ASP A 135 -21.72 -12.02 -10.22
C ASP A 135 -22.12 -10.61 -9.76
N ILE A 136 -21.23 -9.62 -9.85
CA ILE A 136 -21.52 -8.26 -9.35
C ILE A 136 -22.47 -7.49 -10.27
N PRO A 137 -23.25 -6.52 -9.78
CA PRO A 137 -23.99 -5.61 -10.65
C PRO A 137 -23.05 -4.82 -11.58
N PRO A 138 -23.44 -4.54 -12.83
CA PRO A 138 -22.63 -3.73 -13.74
C PRO A 138 -22.55 -2.27 -13.23
N GLY A 139 -21.49 -1.56 -13.60
CA GLY A 139 -21.34 -0.13 -13.29
C GLY A 139 -20.43 0.17 -12.09
N LEU A 140 -19.80 -0.83 -11.45
CA LEU A 140 -18.79 -0.59 -10.43
C LEU A 140 -17.58 0.12 -11.05
N VAL A 141 -17.26 1.34 -10.58
CA VAL A 141 -16.10 2.11 -11.08
C VAL A 141 -14.95 2.10 -10.07
N SER A 142 -15.23 2.16 -8.78
CA SER A 142 -14.17 2.23 -7.76
C SER A 142 -14.55 1.60 -6.43
N ALA A 143 -13.57 1.09 -5.71
CA ALA A 143 -13.69 0.72 -4.31
C ALA A 143 -13.13 1.84 -3.41
N VAL A 144 -13.82 2.13 -2.31
CA VAL A 144 -13.49 3.20 -1.36
C VAL A 144 -13.19 2.61 0.00
N ASP A 145 -12.09 3.03 0.59
CA ASP A 145 -11.75 2.64 1.97
C ASP A 145 -10.97 3.73 2.69
N GLY A 146 -11.22 3.82 4.00
CA GLY A 146 -10.55 4.73 4.91
C GLY A 146 -9.34 4.06 5.56
N THR A 147 -8.29 4.84 5.86
CA THR A 147 -7.12 4.31 6.52
C THR A 147 -6.37 5.36 7.34
N TYR A 148 -5.89 4.96 8.52
CA TYR A 148 -5.12 5.86 9.39
C TYR A 148 -3.65 5.93 9.01
N VAL A 149 -3.11 7.13 8.82
CA VAL A 149 -1.68 7.39 8.86
C VAL A 149 -1.35 7.83 10.29
N PHE A 150 -0.70 6.96 11.07
CA PHE A 150 -0.43 7.26 12.48
C PHE A 150 0.72 8.25 12.64
N LEU A 151 0.70 8.98 13.74
CA LEU A 151 1.74 9.91 14.15
C LEU A 151 2.49 9.31 15.35
N ALA A 152 3.83 9.36 15.32
CA ALA A 152 4.68 8.93 16.41
C ALA A 152 4.53 9.82 17.66
N PHE A 153 4.13 11.07 17.44
CA PHE A 153 4.01 12.08 18.48
C PHE A 153 2.59 12.63 18.50
N ALA A 154 2.13 12.99 19.69
CA ALA A 154 0.94 13.81 19.81
C ALA A 154 1.18 15.18 19.17
N PRO A 155 0.21 15.72 18.43
CA PRO A 155 0.22 17.12 18.01
C PRO A 155 0.35 18.07 19.21
N SER A 156 0.97 19.23 19.00
CA SER A 156 1.13 20.24 20.05
C SER A 156 -0.18 20.94 20.42
N LEU A 157 -1.10 21.05 19.46
CA LEU A 157 -2.43 21.65 19.59
C LEU A 157 -3.51 20.60 19.28
N GLU A 158 -4.69 20.75 19.90
CA GLU A 158 -5.90 19.96 19.58
C GLU A 158 -5.68 18.44 19.57
N ARG A 159 -4.78 17.95 20.46
CA ARG A 159 -4.36 16.54 20.56
C ARG A 159 -5.50 15.53 20.49
N ASN A 160 -6.63 15.83 21.11
CA ASN A 160 -7.79 14.95 21.18
C ASN A 160 -8.40 14.66 19.81
N ASP A 161 -8.34 15.62 18.89
CA ASP A 161 -8.93 15.50 17.55
C ASP A 161 -8.19 14.47 16.71
N TYR A 162 -6.91 14.25 17.01
CA TYR A 162 -6.07 13.27 16.32
C TYR A 162 -6.16 11.88 16.95
N ASN A 163 -6.88 11.71 18.07
CA ASN A 163 -7.03 10.41 18.72
C ASN A 163 -7.98 9.51 17.92
N THR A 164 -7.41 8.46 17.34
CA THR A 164 -8.16 7.50 16.52
C THR A 164 -8.96 6.52 17.38
N ARG A 165 -9.91 5.80 16.74
CA ARG A 165 -10.59 4.65 17.36
C ARG A 165 -9.63 3.56 17.85
N LYS A 166 -8.40 3.52 17.32
CA LYS A 166 -7.31 2.62 17.70
C LYS A 166 -6.45 3.13 18.85
N LYS A 167 -6.89 4.18 19.57
CA LYS A 167 -6.20 4.78 20.72
C LYS A 167 -4.76 5.22 20.42
N ARG A 168 -4.55 5.68 19.19
CA ARG A 168 -3.28 6.23 18.68
C ARG A 168 -3.55 7.56 17.98
N TYR A 169 -2.58 8.47 18.00
CA TYR A 169 -2.66 9.69 17.21
C TYR A 169 -2.50 9.39 15.72
N GLY A 170 -3.32 10.00 14.88
CA GLY A 170 -3.24 9.78 13.44
C GLY A 170 -4.08 10.75 12.64
N LEU A 171 -3.90 10.66 11.34
CA LEU A 171 -4.71 11.31 10.32
C LEU A 171 -5.52 10.23 9.60
N ASN A 172 -6.76 10.54 9.25
CA ASN A 172 -7.58 9.67 8.44
C ASN A 172 -7.52 10.09 6.97
N VAL A 173 -7.34 9.11 6.09
CA VAL A 173 -7.24 9.28 4.64
C VAL A 173 -8.23 8.33 3.99
N VAL A 174 -9.08 8.84 3.11
CA VAL A 174 -10.04 8.02 2.34
C VAL A 174 -9.58 7.96 0.90
N ILE A 175 -9.55 6.76 0.31
CA ILE A 175 -8.92 6.52 -0.99
C ILE A 175 -9.87 5.76 -1.91
N TRP A 176 -9.96 6.19 -3.16
CA TRP A 176 -10.73 5.55 -4.24
C TRP A 176 -9.77 4.84 -5.17
N CYS A 177 -9.94 3.53 -5.30
CA CYS A 177 -9.12 2.70 -6.17
C CYS A 177 -9.97 2.00 -7.24
N ASP A 178 -9.39 1.79 -8.43
CA ASP A 178 -10.02 0.97 -9.48
C ASP A 178 -9.72 -0.54 -9.32
N HIS A 179 -10.17 -1.35 -10.28
CA HIS A 179 -9.96 -2.81 -10.33
C HIS A 179 -8.48 -3.23 -10.26
N LYS A 180 -7.55 -2.37 -10.70
CA LYS A 180 -6.10 -2.61 -10.63
C LYS A 180 -5.46 -2.07 -9.36
N MET A 181 -6.24 -1.64 -8.37
CA MET A 181 -5.77 -0.93 -7.18
C MET A 181 -5.00 0.36 -7.52
N ARG A 182 -5.30 1.01 -8.66
CA ARG A 182 -4.77 2.34 -8.96
C ARG A 182 -5.57 3.39 -8.21
N VAL A 183 -4.89 4.32 -7.57
CA VAL A 183 -5.52 5.44 -6.88
C VAL A 183 -6.10 6.40 -7.91
N ARG A 184 -7.42 6.59 -7.92
CA ARG A 184 -8.13 7.53 -8.79
C ARG A 184 -8.51 8.83 -8.07
N TRP A 185 -8.67 8.76 -6.76
CA TRP A 185 -8.90 9.91 -5.90
C TRP A 185 -8.48 9.61 -4.46
N TYR A 186 -8.24 10.67 -3.68
CA TYR A 186 -7.99 10.56 -2.24
C TYR A 186 -8.43 11.83 -1.51
N GLU A 187 -8.83 11.67 -0.26
CA GLU A 187 -9.10 12.75 0.68
C GLU A 187 -8.11 12.70 1.83
N PHE A 188 -7.51 13.84 2.14
CA PHE A 188 -6.49 14.01 3.18
C PHE A 188 -6.81 15.22 4.05
N GLY A 189 -6.18 15.31 5.23
CA GLY A 189 -6.23 16.48 6.12
C GLY A 189 -7.17 16.31 7.30
N TRP A 190 -7.78 15.13 7.43
CA TRP A 190 -8.76 14.86 8.47
C TRP A 190 -8.09 14.31 9.73
N PRO A 191 -8.35 14.91 10.91
CA PRO A 191 -7.89 14.36 12.18
C PRO A 191 -8.40 12.93 12.41
N GLY A 192 -7.64 12.12 13.15
CA GLY A 192 -7.92 10.70 13.36
C GLY A 192 -9.24 10.39 14.08
N SER A 193 -9.85 11.35 14.77
CA SER A 193 -11.19 11.20 15.35
C SER A 193 -12.31 11.23 14.31
N VAL A 194 -12.05 11.79 13.13
CA VAL A 194 -13.03 11.91 12.04
C VAL A 194 -13.20 10.56 11.35
N GLY A 195 -14.44 10.05 11.34
CA GLY A 195 -14.78 8.78 10.68
C GLY A 195 -14.93 8.90 9.16
N ASP A 196 -14.67 7.79 8.47
CA ASP A 196 -14.63 7.71 6.99
C ASP A 196 -15.88 8.27 6.32
N ASN A 197 -17.07 7.99 6.87
CA ASN A 197 -18.33 8.50 6.34
C ASN A 197 -18.40 10.04 6.32
N ARG A 198 -17.80 10.71 7.31
CA ARG A 198 -17.78 12.19 7.34
C ARG A 198 -16.83 12.74 6.27
N ILE A 199 -15.67 12.12 6.10
CA ILE A 199 -14.68 12.48 5.08
C ILE A 199 -15.28 12.31 3.68
N TRP A 200 -15.92 11.18 3.46
CA TRP A 200 -16.61 10.89 2.21
C TRP A 200 -17.68 11.92 1.88
N LYS A 201 -18.55 12.27 2.84
CA LYS A 201 -19.58 13.32 2.64
C LYS A 201 -19.01 14.70 2.35
N ALA A 202 -17.80 14.99 2.82
CA ALA A 202 -17.13 16.25 2.55
C ALA A 202 -16.34 16.24 1.22
N SER A 203 -16.16 15.07 0.60
CA SER A 203 -15.38 14.93 -0.63
C SER A 203 -16.08 15.58 -1.83
N PRO A 204 -15.34 16.13 -2.81
CA PRO A 204 -15.91 16.60 -4.06
C PRO A 204 -16.63 15.49 -4.84
N ILE A 205 -16.21 14.23 -4.67
CA ILE A 205 -16.87 13.07 -5.26
C ILE A 205 -18.30 12.93 -4.76
N TYR A 206 -18.54 13.08 -3.45
CA TYR A 206 -19.89 13.04 -2.89
C TYR A 206 -20.72 14.25 -3.33
N LEU A 207 -20.16 15.45 -3.18
CA LEU A 207 -20.88 16.71 -3.42
C LEU A 207 -21.25 16.88 -4.90
N ASN A 208 -20.41 16.39 -5.81
CA ASN A 208 -20.60 16.51 -7.26
C ASN A 208 -20.71 15.15 -7.95
N HIS A 209 -21.32 14.15 -7.31
CA HIS A 209 -21.29 12.76 -7.75
C HIS A 209 -21.66 12.53 -9.22
N ARG A 210 -22.55 13.35 -9.80
CA ARG A 210 -22.95 13.26 -11.23
C ARG A 210 -21.83 13.65 -12.21
N GLN A 211 -20.82 14.40 -11.77
CA GLN A 211 -19.62 14.69 -12.56
C GLN A 211 -18.62 13.52 -12.52
N PHE A 212 -18.64 12.77 -11.42
CA PHE A 212 -17.73 11.64 -11.17
C PHE A 212 -18.29 10.30 -11.67
N TYR A 213 -19.61 10.10 -11.63
CA TYR A 213 -20.28 8.87 -12.04
C TYR A 213 -21.42 9.17 -13.01
N SER A 214 -21.42 8.46 -14.14
CA SER A 214 -22.56 8.46 -15.06
C SER A 214 -23.74 7.66 -14.46
N ALA A 215 -24.93 7.78 -15.05
CA ALA A 215 -26.09 6.99 -14.62
C ALA A 215 -25.77 5.48 -14.60
N GLY A 216 -26.13 4.80 -13.51
CA GLY A 216 -25.82 3.38 -13.28
C GLY A 216 -24.39 3.09 -12.79
N GLN A 217 -23.49 4.08 -12.76
CA GLN A 217 -22.15 3.89 -12.21
C GLN A 217 -22.11 4.18 -10.70
N TYR A 218 -21.28 3.41 -9.98
CA TYR A 218 -21.17 3.52 -8.53
C TYR A 218 -19.80 3.12 -7.97
N SER A 219 -19.56 3.48 -6.71
CA SER A 219 -18.48 2.94 -5.89
C SER A 219 -18.97 1.96 -4.83
N ILE A 220 -18.11 1.03 -4.42
CA ILE A 220 -18.36 0.13 -3.28
C ILE A 220 -17.56 0.58 -2.06
N SER A 221 -18.19 0.60 -0.89
CA SER A 221 -17.52 0.96 0.38
C SER A 221 -17.85 0.00 1.52
N ASP A 222 -17.12 0.11 2.62
CA ASP A 222 -17.49 -0.57 3.86
C ASP A 222 -18.87 -0.09 4.37
N SER A 223 -19.48 -0.96 5.14
CA SER A 223 -20.74 -0.79 5.85
C SER A 223 -20.76 0.40 6.82
N GLY A 224 -19.59 0.91 7.22
CA GLY A 224 -19.45 2.14 7.99
C GLY A 224 -19.93 3.40 7.26
N MET A 225 -19.95 3.40 5.93
CA MET A 225 -20.31 4.54 5.08
C MET A 225 -21.78 4.45 4.64
N GLN A 226 -22.38 5.57 4.25
CA GLN A 226 -23.77 5.60 3.78
C GLN A 226 -23.88 5.29 2.28
N SER A 227 -24.94 4.58 1.90
CA SER A 227 -25.29 4.28 0.51
C SER A 227 -26.08 5.45 -0.09
N GLU A 228 -25.40 6.43 -0.64
CA GLU A 228 -25.98 7.63 -1.26
C GLU A 228 -25.00 8.19 -2.31
N ASN A 229 -25.44 9.08 -3.21
CA ASN A 229 -24.58 9.83 -4.13
C ASN A 229 -23.54 8.96 -4.88
N SER A 230 -24.04 7.93 -5.57
CA SER A 230 -23.24 6.97 -6.32
C SER A 230 -22.28 6.12 -5.49
N ASN A 231 -22.45 6.04 -4.17
CA ASN A 231 -21.82 5.04 -3.32
C ASN A 231 -22.82 3.97 -2.89
N VAL A 232 -22.39 2.72 -2.95
CA VAL A 232 -23.13 1.56 -2.44
C VAL A 232 -22.29 0.97 -1.32
N SER A 233 -22.81 0.98 -0.10
CA SER A 233 -22.13 0.38 1.05
C SER A 233 -22.53 -1.08 1.22
N MET A 234 -21.60 -1.87 1.75
CA MET A 234 -21.91 -3.19 2.29
C MET A 234 -22.98 -3.10 3.38
N PHE A 235 -23.83 -4.11 3.50
CA PHE A 235 -24.82 -4.13 4.58
C PHE A 235 -24.16 -4.44 5.92
N ARG A 236 -24.48 -3.66 6.95
CA ARG A 236 -24.01 -3.90 8.32
C ARG A 236 -24.62 -5.18 8.87
N LYS A 237 -23.81 -5.97 9.57
CA LYS A 237 -24.34 -7.05 10.43
C LYS A 237 -25.14 -6.40 11.57
N SER A 238 -26.28 -6.98 11.92
CA SER A 238 -27.09 -6.48 13.03
C SER A 238 -26.27 -6.47 14.32
N TYR A 239 -26.47 -5.45 15.17
CA TYR A 239 -25.75 -5.28 16.44
C TYR A 239 -25.91 -6.50 17.38
N ASN A 240 -26.99 -7.27 17.19
CA ASN A 240 -27.33 -8.42 18.04
C ASN A 240 -26.74 -9.75 17.54
N GLY A 241 -25.80 -9.73 16.60
CA GLY A 241 -25.17 -10.95 16.07
C GLY A 241 -26.07 -11.78 15.17
N VAL A 242 -27.27 -11.29 14.84
CA VAL A 242 -28.16 -11.93 13.85
C VAL A 242 -27.46 -11.91 12.50
N GLU A 243 -27.29 -13.08 11.89
CA GLU A 243 -26.73 -13.18 10.55
C GLU A 243 -27.61 -12.43 9.57
N ILE A 244 -26.96 -11.73 8.63
CA ILE A 244 -27.64 -11.18 7.48
C ILE A 244 -28.09 -12.36 6.64
N GLU A 245 -29.37 -12.42 6.29
CA GLU A 245 -29.95 -13.51 5.47
C GLU A 245 -30.45 -13.00 4.10
N GLY A 246 -30.74 -13.94 3.21
CA GLY A 246 -31.40 -13.67 1.93
C GLY A 246 -30.61 -12.78 0.98
N PRO A 247 -31.28 -11.86 0.24
CA PRO A 247 -30.66 -11.02 -0.79
C PRO A 247 -29.49 -10.17 -0.26
N THR A 248 -29.58 -9.74 0.99
CA THR A 248 -28.57 -8.91 1.65
C THR A 248 -27.27 -9.69 1.91
N LYS A 249 -27.39 -10.97 2.31
CA LYS A 249 -26.24 -11.90 2.45
C LYS A 249 -25.61 -12.15 1.09
N HIS A 250 -26.44 -12.41 0.09
CA HIS A 250 -26.00 -12.64 -1.28
C HIS A 250 -25.22 -11.43 -1.84
N PHE A 251 -25.76 -10.21 -1.69
CA PHE A 251 -25.07 -8.98 -2.08
C PHE A 251 -23.71 -8.82 -1.39
N ASN A 252 -23.66 -9.01 -0.06
CA ASN A 252 -22.40 -8.93 0.66
C ASN A 252 -21.41 -10.01 0.15
N ASN A 253 -21.86 -11.23 -0.13
CA ASN A 253 -20.99 -12.29 -0.64
C ASN A 253 -20.35 -11.92 -1.98
N ILE A 254 -21.13 -11.41 -2.94
CA ILE A 254 -20.62 -11.05 -4.27
C ILE A 254 -19.74 -9.78 -4.22
N MET A 255 -20.06 -8.81 -3.35
CA MET A 255 -19.31 -7.54 -3.26
C MET A 255 -18.09 -7.60 -2.33
N THR A 256 -17.94 -8.65 -1.52
CA THR A 256 -16.83 -8.79 -0.56
C THR A 256 -15.46 -8.72 -1.24
N LYS A 257 -15.29 -9.45 -2.36
CA LYS A 257 -14.01 -9.51 -3.09
C LYS A 257 -13.69 -8.17 -3.78
N PRO A 258 -14.60 -7.55 -4.56
CA PRO A 258 -14.34 -6.22 -5.12
C PRO A 258 -13.98 -5.18 -4.07
N ARG A 259 -14.71 -5.15 -2.96
CA ARG A 259 -14.45 -4.24 -1.83
C ARG A 259 -13.11 -4.55 -1.16
N ALA A 260 -12.66 -5.81 -1.12
CA ALA A 260 -11.37 -6.18 -0.54
C ALA A 260 -10.16 -5.60 -1.29
N LEU A 261 -10.33 -5.18 -2.54
CA LEU A 261 -9.23 -4.56 -3.29
C LEU A 261 -8.79 -3.21 -2.71
N SER A 262 -9.70 -2.40 -2.14
CA SER A 262 -9.29 -1.17 -1.46
C SER A 262 -8.51 -1.44 -0.16
N GLU A 263 -8.88 -2.48 0.59
CA GLU A 263 -8.08 -2.97 1.72
C GLU A 263 -6.71 -3.51 1.29
N HIS A 264 -6.67 -4.27 0.19
CA HIS A 264 -5.43 -4.80 -0.38
C HIS A 264 -4.51 -3.69 -0.84
N PHE A 265 -5.06 -2.64 -1.46
CA PHE A 265 -4.34 -1.42 -1.74
C PHE A 265 -3.74 -0.82 -0.46
N ASN A 266 -4.55 -0.62 0.59
CA ASN A 266 -4.09 -0.04 1.85
C ASN A 266 -2.94 -0.85 2.47
N GLY A 267 -3.04 -2.18 2.41
CA GLY A 267 -1.99 -3.11 2.83
C GLY A 267 -0.71 -3.01 1.99
N ARG A 268 -0.82 -2.97 0.65
CA ARG A 268 0.32 -2.85 -0.27
C ARG A 268 1.02 -1.50 -0.12
N TRP A 269 0.26 -0.42 -0.09
CA TRP A 269 0.75 0.94 0.07
C TRP A 269 1.56 1.10 1.35
N LYS A 270 1.00 0.72 2.51
CA LYS A 270 1.71 0.76 3.81
C LYS A 270 2.79 -0.31 3.95
N GLY A 271 2.70 -1.40 3.20
CA GLY A 271 3.71 -2.44 3.14
C GLY A 271 4.99 -1.97 2.45
N ARG A 272 4.84 -1.30 1.30
CA ARG A 272 5.93 -0.69 0.53
C ARG A 272 6.48 0.55 1.24
N PHE A 273 5.60 1.47 1.63
CA PHE A 273 5.96 2.72 2.29
C PHE A 273 5.68 2.64 3.79
N GLN A 274 6.61 2.02 4.52
CA GLN A 274 6.44 1.80 5.96
C GLN A 274 6.29 3.10 6.76
N CYS A 275 6.78 4.24 6.25
CA CYS A 275 6.56 5.54 6.90
C CYS A 275 5.06 5.88 7.06
N MET A 276 4.19 5.32 6.21
CA MET A 276 2.72 5.48 6.30
C MET A 276 2.10 4.71 7.47
N LYS A 277 2.84 3.77 8.08
CA LYS A 277 2.41 3.11 9.32
C LYS A 277 2.58 4.00 10.54
N GLU A 278 3.57 4.89 10.52
CA GLU A 278 3.82 5.84 11.59
C GLU A 278 4.79 6.93 11.12
N LEU A 279 4.27 8.15 10.96
CA LEU A 279 5.04 9.33 10.61
C LEU A 279 5.65 9.98 11.85
N ARG A 280 6.92 10.39 11.73
CA ARG A 280 7.64 11.09 12.80
C ARG A 280 7.53 12.62 12.75
N THR A 281 6.80 13.18 11.78
CA THR A 281 6.56 14.62 11.73
C THR A 281 5.69 15.01 12.93
N MET A 282 6.19 15.91 13.78
CA MET A 282 5.44 16.45 14.92
C MET A 282 4.66 17.67 14.45
N ILE A 283 3.34 17.63 14.57
CA ILE A 283 2.46 18.72 14.14
C ILE A 283 2.52 19.84 15.18
N GLY A 284 2.87 21.05 14.73
CA GLY A 284 2.82 22.28 15.52
C GLY A 284 3.99 22.47 16.49
N LYS A 285 5.10 21.73 16.30
CA LYS A 285 6.30 21.84 17.15
C LYS A 285 6.85 23.27 17.19
N ASP A 286 6.93 23.90 16.02
CA ASP A 286 7.52 25.24 15.85
C ASP A 286 6.44 26.32 15.71
N GLY A 287 5.21 26.06 16.20
CA GLY A 287 4.07 26.96 16.05
C GLY A 287 3.55 27.12 14.62
N LYS A 288 3.84 26.15 13.74
CA LYS A 288 3.47 26.17 12.30
C LYS A 288 2.75 24.89 11.86
N PRO A 289 1.62 24.51 12.50
CA PRO A 289 0.94 23.24 12.23
C PRO A 289 0.50 23.07 10.77
N GLU A 290 0.16 24.15 10.07
CA GLU A 290 -0.22 24.14 8.65
C GLU A 290 0.95 23.69 7.77
N GLN A 291 2.18 24.15 8.07
CA GLN A 291 3.38 23.76 7.32
C GLN A 291 3.70 22.28 7.56
N ASP A 292 3.50 21.79 8.79
CA ASP A 292 3.70 20.38 9.12
C ASP A 292 2.67 19.49 8.40
N MET A 293 1.42 19.92 8.34
CA MET A 293 0.36 19.25 7.58
C MET A 293 0.64 19.23 6.08
N GLN A 294 1.15 20.33 5.51
CA GLN A 294 1.59 20.37 4.11
C GLN A 294 2.75 19.41 3.84
N ARG A 295 3.73 19.31 4.74
CA ARG A 295 4.82 18.33 4.62
C ARG A 295 4.30 16.90 4.66
N ILE A 296 3.39 16.59 5.59
CA ILE A 296 2.76 15.28 5.69
C ILE A 296 1.97 14.95 4.40
N HIS A 297 1.19 15.92 3.91
CA HIS A 297 0.43 15.78 2.66
C HIS A 297 1.33 15.45 1.48
N LYS A 298 2.44 16.18 1.33
CA LYS A 298 3.41 15.93 0.26
C LYS A 298 4.00 14.53 0.31
N ILE A 299 4.33 14.03 1.50
CA ILE A 299 4.84 12.66 1.68
C ILE A 299 3.76 11.65 1.29
N ILE A 300 2.52 11.80 1.80
CA ILE A 300 1.40 10.91 1.47
C ILE A 300 1.17 10.91 -0.04
N LEU A 301 0.99 12.07 -0.64
CA LEU A 301 0.74 12.22 -2.07
C LEU A 301 1.88 11.64 -2.91
N ALA A 302 3.14 11.92 -2.57
CA ALA A 302 4.27 11.33 -3.26
C ALA A 302 4.24 9.79 -3.20
N THR A 303 3.91 9.18 -2.07
CA THR A 303 3.80 7.73 -1.98
C THR A 303 2.60 7.15 -2.74
N LEU A 304 1.49 7.88 -2.86
CA LEU A 304 0.35 7.47 -3.69
C LEU A 304 0.72 7.53 -5.19
N ILE A 305 1.41 8.58 -5.62
CA ILE A 305 1.92 8.72 -6.99
C ILE A 305 2.90 7.59 -7.31
N LEU A 306 3.88 7.34 -6.43
CA LEU A 306 4.82 6.23 -6.59
C LEU A 306 4.13 4.86 -6.63
N HIS A 307 3.06 4.65 -5.85
CA HIS A 307 2.27 3.42 -5.96
C HIS A 307 1.69 3.25 -7.36
N ASN A 308 1.04 4.28 -7.90
CA ASN A 308 0.48 4.23 -9.26
C ASN A 308 1.57 4.04 -10.33
N MET A 309 2.72 4.73 -10.20
CA MET A 309 3.88 4.52 -11.09
C MET A 309 4.32 3.05 -11.14
N THR A 310 4.22 2.33 -10.02
CA THR A 310 4.58 0.90 -10.01
C THR A 310 3.50 -0.04 -10.48
N ALA A 311 2.24 0.35 -10.32
CA ALA A 311 1.13 -0.38 -10.93
C ALA A 311 1.23 -0.35 -12.46
N ASP A 312 1.89 0.64 -13.06
CA ASP A 312 2.16 0.72 -14.50
C ASP A 312 3.32 -0.17 -14.97
N GLN A 313 4.18 -0.65 -14.07
CA GLN A 313 5.42 -1.37 -14.40
C GLN A 313 5.42 -2.82 -13.92
N ASP A 314 4.27 -3.33 -13.45
CA ASP A 314 4.11 -4.66 -12.85
C ASP A 314 5.15 -5.01 -11.75
N ASP A 315 5.77 -3.99 -11.14
CA ASP A 315 6.67 -4.16 -9.99
C ASP A 315 5.83 -4.38 -8.75
N LEU A 316 5.31 -5.60 -8.63
CA LEU A 316 4.65 -6.09 -7.44
C LEU A 316 5.70 -6.14 -6.32
N PHE A 317 5.77 -5.09 -5.49
CA PHE A 317 6.43 -5.18 -4.18
C PHE A 317 5.69 -6.24 -3.38
N THR A 318 6.16 -7.46 -3.52
CA THR A 318 5.64 -8.62 -2.83
C THR A 318 6.18 -8.50 -1.42
N CYS A 319 5.43 -7.82 -0.56
CA CYS A 319 5.46 -8.18 0.85
C CYS A 319 5.28 -9.69 0.88
N LYS A 320 6.28 -10.45 1.32
CA LYS A 320 6.26 -11.92 1.37
C LYS A 320 4.96 -12.49 1.99
N HIS A 321 4.25 -11.71 2.81
CA HIS A 321 2.91 -12.01 3.33
C HIS A 321 1.81 -12.14 2.26
N ALA A 322 1.86 -11.39 1.16
CA ALA A 322 0.90 -11.49 0.06
C ALA A 322 1.22 -12.67 -0.87
N LEU A 323 2.51 -12.97 -1.09
CA LEU A 323 2.92 -14.18 -1.81
C LEU A 323 2.61 -15.43 -0.99
N ALA A 324 2.83 -15.42 0.32
CA ALA A 324 2.45 -16.51 1.21
C ALA A 324 0.94 -16.72 1.25
N LYS A 325 0.12 -15.65 1.29
CA LYS A 325 -1.35 -15.81 1.18
C LYS A 325 -1.79 -16.33 -0.19
N ASN A 326 -1.19 -15.84 -1.28
CA ASN A 326 -1.53 -16.31 -2.62
C ASN A 326 -1.04 -17.73 -2.86
N ILE A 327 0.15 -18.10 -2.39
CA ILE A 327 0.70 -19.46 -2.48
C ILE A 327 -0.09 -20.41 -1.57
N VAL A 328 -0.42 -20.02 -0.33
CA VAL A 328 -1.29 -20.83 0.54
C VAL A 328 -2.68 -20.98 -0.09
N HIS A 329 -3.24 -19.94 -0.69
CA HIS A 329 -4.54 -20.03 -1.36
C HIS A 329 -4.47 -20.87 -2.64
N LEU A 330 -3.40 -20.76 -3.43
CA LEU A 330 -3.14 -21.59 -4.62
C LEU A 330 -2.89 -23.05 -4.23
N LEU A 331 -2.12 -23.31 -3.18
CA LEU A 331 -1.81 -24.64 -2.66
C LEU A 331 -3.03 -25.28 -1.99
N CYS A 332 -3.87 -24.53 -1.28
CA CYS A 332 -5.15 -25.02 -0.76
C CYS A 332 -6.12 -25.35 -1.91
N ASN A 333 -6.21 -24.51 -2.94
CA ASN A 333 -7.06 -24.78 -4.10
C ASN A 333 -6.52 -25.95 -4.96
N LEU A 334 -5.20 -26.10 -5.11
CA LEU A 334 -4.59 -27.26 -5.77
C LEU A 334 -4.76 -28.55 -4.95
N HIS A 335 -4.61 -28.51 -3.62
CA HIS A 335 -4.81 -29.70 -2.77
C HIS A 335 -6.27 -30.18 -2.83
N VAL A 336 -7.24 -29.27 -2.78
CA VAL A 336 -8.67 -29.64 -2.89
C VAL A 336 -8.98 -30.24 -4.26
N HIS A 337 -8.37 -29.75 -5.34
CA HIS A 337 -8.57 -30.30 -6.69
C HIS A 337 -7.77 -31.59 -6.98
N MET A 338 -6.58 -31.77 -6.41
CA MET A 338 -5.75 -32.97 -6.60
C MET A 338 -6.23 -34.15 -5.74
N VAL A 339 -6.63 -33.91 -4.49
CA VAL A 339 -7.17 -34.95 -3.60
C VAL A 339 -8.48 -35.52 -4.15
N PHE A 340 -9.26 -34.72 -4.90
CA PHE A 340 -10.48 -35.19 -5.56
C PHE A 340 -10.26 -35.96 -6.87
N ARG A 341 -9.03 -35.96 -7.44
CA ARG A 341 -8.78 -36.56 -8.77
C ARG A 341 -7.73 -37.66 -8.83
N LEU A 342 -6.87 -37.87 -7.84
CA LEU A 342 -5.73 -38.79 -7.99
C LEU A 342 -5.51 -39.70 -6.78
N CYS A 343 -6.36 -40.72 -6.64
CA CYS A 343 -6.02 -41.94 -5.91
C CYS A 343 -5.13 -42.85 -6.77
N THR A 344 -3.88 -42.48 -7.05
CA THR A 344 -2.85 -43.42 -7.54
C THR A 344 -1.45 -42.99 -7.10
N SER A 345 -0.67 -43.95 -6.63
CA SER A 345 0.62 -43.86 -5.93
C SER A 345 1.78 -43.19 -6.71
N SER A 346 1.64 -42.89 -7.99
CA SER A 346 2.68 -42.21 -8.78
C SER A 346 2.70 -40.67 -8.64
N ALA A 347 1.60 -40.05 -8.20
CA ALA A 347 1.50 -38.57 -8.11
C ALA A 347 2.25 -37.98 -6.88
N ALA A 348 2.44 -38.77 -5.83
CA ALA A 348 3.14 -38.34 -4.61
C ALA A 348 4.61 -37.95 -4.87
N ASN A 349 5.26 -38.63 -5.82
CA ASN A 349 6.66 -38.36 -6.16
C ASN A 349 6.84 -37.03 -6.94
N ILE A 350 5.85 -36.65 -7.76
CA ILE A 350 5.87 -35.38 -8.50
C ILE A 350 5.62 -34.20 -7.55
N VAL A 351 4.71 -34.36 -6.59
CA VAL A 351 4.45 -33.34 -5.55
C VAL A 351 5.67 -33.14 -4.66
N ASN A 352 6.35 -34.23 -4.26
CA ASN A 352 7.60 -34.14 -3.48
C ASN A 352 8.75 -33.49 -4.29
N PHE A 353 8.88 -33.79 -5.58
CA PHE A 353 9.89 -33.16 -6.45
C PHE A 353 9.66 -31.64 -6.63
N ILE A 354 8.39 -31.22 -6.74
CA ILE A 354 8.02 -29.80 -6.83
C ILE A 354 8.24 -29.09 -5.49
N LEU A 355 7.95 -29.75 -4.36
CA LEU A 355 8.23 -29.25 -3.03
C LEU A 355 9.74 -29.07 -2.82
N GLU A 356 10.56 -30.08 -3.13
CA GLU A 356 12.03 -30.00 -3.03
C GLU A 356 12.63 -28.88 -3.89
N SER A 357 12.06 -28.61 -5.06
CA SER A 357 12.52 -27.55 -5.97
C SER A 357 12.13 -26.13 -5.53
N LEU A 358 11.15 -25.99 -4.62
CA LEU A 358 10.63 -24.70 -4.11
C LEU A 358 11.13 -24.36 -2.70
N ILE A 359 11.86 -25.26 -2.03
CA ILE A 359 12.36 -25.09 -0.67
C ILE A 359 13.61 -24.19 -0.66
N THR A 360 13.42 -22.96 -0.20
CA THR A 360 14.48 -22.17 0.45
C THR A 360 14.23 -22.20 1.97
N GLU A 361 15.27 -22.02 2.80
CA GLU A 361 15.19 -22.15 4.28
C GLU A 361 14.01 -21.43 4.95
N GLU A 362 13.46 -20.37 4.36
CA GLU A 362 12.30 -19.61 4.88
C GLU A 362 10.93 -20.28 4.61
N VAL A 363 10.83 -21.24 3.68
CA VAL A 363 9.59 -22.00 3.38
C VAL A 363 9.34 -23.07 4.46
N ASN A 364 10.39 -23.55 5.14
CA ASN A 364 10.29 -24.58 6.17
C ASN A 364 9.43 -24.16 7.38
N GLU A 365 9.48 -22.90 7.83
CA GLU A 365 8.64 -22.45 8.95
C GLU A 365 7.16 -22.35 8.58
N CYS A 366 6.84 -21.91 7.35
CA CYS A 366 5.46 -21.76 6.89
C CYS A 366 4.82 -23.12 6.57
N VAL A 367 5.57 -24.05 5.97
CA VAL A 367 5.11 -25.43 5.72
C VAL A 367 5.02 -26.22 7.03
N ALA A 368 5.96 -26.05 7.97
CA ALA A 368 5.87 -26.67 9.29
C ALA A 368 4.63 -26.18 10.07
N LEU A 369 4.32 -24.87 10.03
CA LEU A 369 3.11 -24.34 10.66
C LEU A 369 1.82 -24.85 9.99
N ALA A 370 1.81 -25.02 8.66
CA ALA A 370 0.67 -25.59 7.94
C ALA A 370 0.48 -27.09 8.26
N ILE A 371 1.57 -27.86 8.37
CA ILE A 371 1.54 -29.28 8.78
C ILE A 371 1.10 -29.42 10.25
N ILE A 372 1.56 -28.54 11.15
CA ILE A 372 1.16 -28.51 12.57
C ILE A 372 -0.31 -28.10 12.75
N CYS A 373 -0.85 -27.23 11.89
CA CYS A 373 -2.27 -26.88 11.90
C CYS A 373 -3.16 -28.01 11.37
N ASN A 374 -2.73 -28.73 10.33
CA ASN A 374 -3.49 -29.86 9.77
C ASN A 374 -3.43 -31.13 10.65
N SER A 375 -2.36 -31.32 11.44
CA SER A 375 -2.30 -32.42 12.41
C SER A 375 -3.21 -32.18 13.61
N ARG A 376 -3.50 -30.93 13.97
CA ARG A 376 -4.47 -30.59 15.03
C ARG A 376 -5.93 -30.76 14.63
N SER A 377 -6.29 -30.59 13.36
CA SER A 377 -7.65 -30.85 12.86
C SER A 377 -7.98 -32.35 12.73
N ASN A 378 -6.97 -33.22 12.67
CA ASN A 378 -7.18 -34.68 12.70
C ASN A 378 -7.20 -35.27 14.13
N PHE A 379 -6.78 -34.52 15.15
CA PHE A 379 -6.80 -35.00 16.53
C PHE A 379 -8.17 -34.90 17.22
N SER A 380 -9.10 -34.07 16.73
CA SER A 380 -10.46 -33.99 17.28
C SER A 380 -11.39 -35.11 16.79
N THR A 381 -10.99 -35.85 15.76
CA THR A 381 -11.82 -36.91 15.15
C THR A 381 -11.38 -38.32 15.55
N VAL A 382 -10.36 -38.46 16.41
CA VAL A 382 -9.81 -39.77 16.84
C VAL A 382 -9.97 -40.01 18.36
N ILE A 383 -10.84 -39.24 19.05
CA ILE A 383 -11.14 -39.46 20.48
C ILE A 383 -12.58 -39.97 20.71
N ASN A 384 -13.34 -40.29 19.65
CA ASN A 384 -14.72 -40.82 19.80
C ASN A 384 -15.04 -42.02 18.87
N GLU A 385 -14.05 -42.84 18.55
CA GLU A 385 -14.19 -44.25 18.15
C GLU A 385 -13.18 -45.07 18.95
#